data_AF-X1QYD9-F1
#
_entry.id   AF-X1QYD9-F1
#
_cell.length_a   1.000
_cell.length_b   1.000
_cell.length_c   1.000
_cell.angle_alpha   90.00
_cell.angle_beta   90.00
_cell.angle_gamma   90.00
#
_symmetry.space_group_name_H-M   'P 1'
#
loop_
_entity.id
_entity.type
_entity.pdbx_description
1 polymer ?
#
loop_
_entity_poly.entity_id
_entity_poly.type
_entity_poly.pdbx_seq_one_letter_code
_entity_poly.pdbx_strand_id
1 'polypeptide(L)' 'MKKFILPLILTLILIFGVNCFATAWDIGTASYDEVFKAIGTEEIDPYGLAFSSDGSKMYIVGYNADTVYQYALST' A
#
# COMPACT_ATOMS: atom_id res chain seq x y z
N MET A 1 16.57 3.23 18.72
CA MET A 1 16.18 4.65 18.55
C MET A 1 14.66 4.80 18.33
N LYS A 2 13.82 4.29 19.24
CA LYS A 2 12.34 4.29 19.09
C LYS A 2 11.57 4.74 20.36
N LYS A 3 12.26 5.33 21.35
CA LYS A 3 11.67 5.57 22.69
C LYS A 3 11.18 7.01 22.95
N PHE A 4 11.23 7.90 21.96
CA PHE A 4 10.87 9.32 22.15
C PHE A 4 9.64 9.82 21.39
N ILE A 5 9.00 8.97 20.57
CA ILE A 5 7.88 9.38 19.71
C ILE A 5 6.50 9.13 20.36
N LEU A 6 6.43 8.25 21.37
CA LEU A 6 5.20 7.89 22.06
C LEU A 6 4.50 9.05 22.82
N PRO A 7 5.20 9.93 23.57
CA PRO A 7 4.51 10.98 24.35
C PRO A 7 4.02 12.13 23.47
N LEU A 8 4.66 12.41 22.33
CA LEU A 8 4.24 13.49 21.42
C LEU A 8 2.97 13.12 20.64
N ILE A 9 2.83 11.85 20.24
CA ILE A 9 1.64 11.33 19.55
C ILE A 9 0.44 11.24 20.51
N LEU A 10 0.66 10.87 21.78
CA LEU A 10 -0.43 10.77 22.77
C LEU A 10 -1.04 12.14 23.11
N THR A 11 -0.23 13.20 23.08
CA THR A 11 -0.70 14.56 23.37
C THR A 11 -1.52 15.15 22.20
N LEU A 12 -1.24 14.73 20.96
CA LEU A 12 -1.97 15.17 19.76
C LEU A 12 -3.36 14.52 19.64
N ILE A 13 -3.52 13.28 20.12
CA ILE A 13 -4.78 12.52 20.08
C ILE A 13 -5.84 13.11 21.04
N LEU A 14 -5.43 13.67 22.18
CA LEU A 14 -6.33 14.33 23.14
C LEU A 14 -6.83 15.72 22.69
N ILE A 15 -6.12 16.38 21.76
CA ILE A 15 -6.44 17.74 21.30
C ILE A 15 -7.37 17.72 20.07
N PHE A 16 -7.27 16.70 19.21
CA PHE A 16 -8.02 16.62 17.95
C PHE A 16 -9.08 15.51 17.87
N GLY A 17 -9.27 14.70 18.92
CA GLY A 17 -10.36 13.71 18.99
C GLY A 17 -10.28 12.58 17.94
N VAL A 18 -9.15 12.41 17.26
CA VAL A 18 -8.95 11.36 16.26
C VAL A 18 -8.27 10.16 16.91
N ASN A 19 -9.07 9.17 17.32
CA ASN A 19 -8.58 7.84 17.68
C ASN A 19 -8.16 7.09 16.41
N CYS A 20 -6.97 7.38 15.88
CA CYS A 20 -6.45 6.69 14.70
C CYS A 20 -5.40 5.65 15.10
N PHE A 21 -5.80 4.60 15.83
CA PHE A 21 -4.92 3.44 16.06
C PHE A 21 -5.61 2.07 15.99
N ALA A 22 -6.91 2.00 15.65
CA ALA A 22 -7.64 0.73 15.56
C ALA A 22 -8.14 0.37 14.14
N THR A 23 -8.15 1.30 13.19
CA THR A 23 -8.80 1.09 11.88
C THR A 23 -7.86 0.80 10.71
N ALA A 24 -6.53 0.88 10.91
CA ALA A 24 -5.57 0.69 9.81
C ALA A 24 -5.55 -0.74 9.22
N TRP A 25 -6.18 -1.70 9.92
CA TRP A 25 -6.21 -3.13 9.55
C TRP A 25 -7.63 -3.70 9.53
N ASP A 26 -8.66 -2.85 9.64
CA ASP A 26 -10.04 -3.30 9.55
C ASP A 26 -10.44 -3.45 8.08
N ILE A 27 -10.48 -4.69 7.61
CA ILE A 27 -10.88 -5.05 6.24
C ILE A 27 -12.42 -4.98 6.09
N GLY A 28 -13.17 -4.83 7.19
CA GLY A 28 -14.63 -4.76 7.18
C GLY A 28 -15.19 -3.55 6.41
N THR A 29 -14.38 -2.51 6.20
CA THR A 29 -14.74 -1.34 5.41
C THR A 29 -14.15 -1.34 4.00
N ALA A 30 -13.44 -2.39 3.59
CA ALA A 30 -12.88 -2.48 2.25
C ALA A 30 -14.00 -2.62 1.20
N SER A 31 -13.99 -1.75 0.19
CA SER A 31 -14.86 -1.84 -0.98
C SER A 31 -14.00 -1.93 -2.22
N TYR A 32 -14.40 -2.77 -3.17
CA TYR A 32 -13.82 -2.79 -4.50
C TYR A 32 -14.42 -1.66 -5.34
N ASP A 33 -13.58 -0.91 -6.05
CA ASP A 33 -13.96 0.26 -6.87
C ASP A 33 -14.13 -0.08 -8.35
N GLU A 34 -14.17 -1.37 -8.69
CA GLU A 34 -14.30 -1.89 -10.06
C GLU A 34 -13.12 -1.55 -10.99
N VAL A 35 -11.98 -1.11 -10.44
CA VAL A 35 -10.77 -0.82 -11.20
C VAL A 35 -9.79 -1.99 -11.14
N PHE A 36 -9.33 -2.46 -12.29
CA PHE A 36 -8.27 -3.46 -12.38
C PHE A 36 -7.37 -3.25 -13.59
N LYS A 37 -6.12 -3.71 -13.47
CA LYS A 37 -5.15 -3.80 -14.56
C LYS A 37 -4.83 -5.26 -14.82
N ALA A 38 -5.15 -5.76 -16.01
CA ALA A 38 -4.70 -7.06 -16.45
C ALA A 38 -3.20 -7.01 -16.83
N ILE A 39 -2.42 -7.94 -16.27
CA ILE A 39 -0.97 -8.09 -16.52
C ILE A 39 -0.61 -9.40 -17.21
N GLY A 40 -1.57 -10.31 -17.39
CA GLY A 40 -1.32 -11.67 -17.91
C GLY A 40 -0.79 -11.74 -19.34
N THR A 41 -0.69 -10.61 -20.06
CA THR A 41 0.02 -10.54 -21.35
C THR A 41 1.51 -10.23 -21.21
N GLU A 42 1.92 -9.71 -20.05
CA GLU A 42 3.29 -9.29 -19.73
C GLU A 42 3.97 -10.31 -18.82
N GLU A 43 3.28 -10.78 -17.77
CA GLU A 43 3.75 -11.81 -16.86
C GLU A 43 2.60 -12.75 -16.48
N ILE A 44 2.77 -14.05 -16.72
CA ILE A 44 1.75 -15.09 -16.50
C ILE A 44 1.94 -15.86 -15.18
N ASP A 45 3.09 -15.71 -14.52
CA ASP A 45 3.42 -16.32 -13.22
C ASP A 45 4.13 -15.29 -12.29
N PRO A 46 3.40 -14.24 -11.85
CA PRO A 46 3.95 -13.22 -10.97
C PRO A 46 4.10 -13.75 -9.53
N TYR A 47 5.24 -13.45 -8.90
CA TYR A 47 5.49 -13.83 -7.50
C TYR A 47 5.83 -12.64 -6.60
N GLY A 48 6.13 -11.47 -7.16
CA GLY A 48 6.51 -10.28 -6.41
C GLY A 48 5.72 -9.06 -6.83
N LEU A 49 5.27 -8.29 -5.84
CA LEU A 49 4.59 -7.01 -6.02
C LEU A 49 5.05 -6.00 -4.96
N ALA A 50 5.33 -4.78 -5.39
CA ALA A 50 5.69 -3.68 -4.49
C ALA A 50 5.14 -2.35 -4.99
N PHE A 51 4.83 -1.45 -4.05
CA PHE A 51 4.47 -0.06 -4.36
C PHE A 51 5.64 0.87 -4.06
N SER A 52 5.74 1.98 -4.81
CA SER A 52 6.64 3.07 -4.44
C SER A 52 6.24 3.68 -3.10
N SER A 53 7.18 4.35 -2.42
CA SER A 53 6.92 4.99 -1.12
C SER A 53 5.84 6.06 -1.16
N ASP A 54 5.61 6.66 -2.34
CA ASP A 54 4.57 7.67 -2.59
C ASP A 54 3.26 7.07 -3.13
N GLY A 55 3.20 5.75 -3.36
CA GLY A 55 2.03 5.05 -3.90
C GLY A 55 1.72 5.34 -5.38
N SER A 56 2.55 6.12 -6.08
CA SER A 56 2.29 6.50 -7.48
C SER A 56 2.65 5.42 -8.50
N LYS A 57 3.38 4.37 -8.08
CA LYS A 57 3.88 3.31 -8.95
C LYS A 57 3.68 1.94 -8.31
N MET A 58 3.35 0.98 -9.15
CA MET A 58 3.35 -0.44 -8.83
C MET A 58 4.44 -1.15 -9.64
N TYR A 59 5.14 -2.06 -8.99
CA TYR A 59 6.19 -2.89 -9.59
C TYR A 59 5.81 -4.36 -9.46
N ILE A 60 6.01 -5.13 -10.53
CA ILE A 60 5.75 -6.57 -10.57
C ILE A 60 6.95 -7.30 -11.16
N VAL A 61 7.23 -8.47 -10.58
CA VAL A 61 8.20 -9.46 -11.10
C VAL A 61 7.56 -10.84 -11.10
N GLY A 62 8.02 -11.70 -12.00
CA GLY A 62 7.56 -13.08 -12.10
C GLY A 62 8.63 -14.01 -12.65
N TYR A 63 8.23 -15.25 -12.93
CA TYR A 63 9.16 -16.31 -13.33
C TYR A 63 9.36 -16.41 -14.85
N ASN A 64 8.47 -15.85 -15.67
CA ASN A 64 8.52 -16.05 -17.12
C ASN A 64 9.46 -15.06 -17.82
N ALA A 65 9.59 -13.86 -17.27
CA ALA A 65 10.47 -12.83 -17.80
C ALA A 65 11.47 -12.37 -16.75
N ASP A 66 12.73 -12.21 -17.16
CA ASP A 66 13.75 -11.50 -16.38
C ASP A 66 13.54 -9.98 -16.56
N THR A 67 12.41 -9.49 -16.07
CA THR A 67 11.97 -8.10 -16.29
C THR A 67 11.17 -7.61 -15.08
N VAL A 68 11.43 -6.36 -14.70
CA VAL A 68 10.61 -5.63 -13.72
C VAL A 68 9.61 -4.78 -14.48
N TYR A 69 8.32 -5.11 -14.37
CA TYR A 69 7.25 -4.31 -14.94
C TYR A 69 6.89 -3.18 -13.98
N GLN A 70 6.74 -1.96 -14.51
CA GLN A 70 6.36 -0.77 -13.75
C GLN A 70 5.08 -0.18 -14.33
N TYR A 71 4.12 0.10 -13.45
CA TYR A 71 2.86 0.75 -13.81
C TYR A 71 2.73 2.08 -13.06
N ALA A 72 2.32 3.13 -13.77
CA ALA A 72 1.89 4.37 -13.14
C ALA A 72 0.47 4.20 -12.60
N LEU A 73 0.25 4.63 -11.36
CA LEU A 73 -1.05 4.65 -10.71
C LEU A 73 -1.58 6.08 -10.70
N SER A 74 -2.84 6.24 -11.06
CA SER A 74 -3.60 7.47 -10.84
C SER A 74 -4.55 7.25 -9.67
N THR A 75 -4.57 8.21 -8.75
CA THR A 75 -5.58 8.32 -7.70
C THR A 75 -6.87 8.91 -8.22
#